data_AF-A0ABD1ZG46-F1
#
_entry.id   AF-A0ABD1ZG46-F1
#
_cell.length_a   1.000
_cell.length_b   1.000
_cell.length_c   1.000
_cell.angle_alpha   90.00
_cell.angle_beta   90.00
_cell.angle_gamma   90.00
#
_symmetry.space_group_name_H-M   'P 1'
#
loop_
_entity.id
_entity.type
_entity.pdbx_description
1 polymer ?
#
loop_
_entity_poly.entity_id
_entity_poly.type
_entity_poly.pdbx_seq_one_letter_code
_entity_poly.pdbx_strand_id
1 'polypeptide(L)'
;MVFELLRDCFTLEDPASGFDLLFDLCTHIAQGRVSPSMAYLLGASRLLALEKPSGDVRPIAVGEVLYQLVARTLGFQFWEAFADHFSPLQFGVATRGGCKTIIHGLRTTLDLHPDWVVLQVDI
;
A
#
# COMPACT_ATOMS: atom_id res chain seq x y z
N MET A 1 2.22 22.48 -0.12
CA MET A 1 0.78 22.48 -0.43
C MET A 1 -0.01 21.62 0.56
N VAL A 2 0.00 20.27 0.53
CA VAL A 2 -0.81 19.46 1.48
C VAL A 2 -0.35 19.62 2.95
N PHE A 3 0.96 19.70 3.21
CA PHE A 3 1.47 19.94 4.57
C PHE A 3 1.03 21.29 5.14
N GLU A 4 0.92 22.32 4.29
CA GLU A 4 0.44 23.64 4.72
C GLU A 4 -1.07 23.62 4.93
N LEU A 5 -1.83 22.98 4.03
CA LEU A 5 -3.27 22.78 4.21
C LEU A 5 -3.60 22.00 5.49
N LEU A 6 -2.84 20.94 5.79
CA LEU A 6 -2.98 20.17 7.02
C LEU A 6 -2.56 21.01 8.23
N ARG A 7 -1.43 21.72 8.16
CA ARG A 7 -1.00 22.64 9.21
C ARG A 7 -2.10 23.65 9.53
N ASP A 8 -2.71 24.25 8.50
CA ASP A 8 -3.76 25.25 8.64
C ASP A 8 -5.03 24.65 9.28
N CYS A 9 -5.40 23.41 8.91
CA CYS A 9 -6.50 22.67 9.56
C CYS A 9 -6.25 22.38 11.04
N PHE A 10 -4.99 22.19 11.45
CA PHE A 10 -4.60 21.95 12.84
C PHE A 10 -4.26 23.22 13.63
N THR A 11 -4.23 24.40 12.98
CA THR A 11 -4.12 25.71 13.63
C THR A 11 -5.47 26.40 13.84
N LEU A 12 -6.58 25.75 13.49
CA LEU A 12 -7.91 26.22 13.86
C LEU A 12 -8.06 26.28 15.39
N GLU A 13 -8.81 27.27 15.88
CA GLU A 13 -8.89 27.62 17.31
C GLU A 13 -9.35 26.47 18.23
N ASP A 14 -9.95 25.41 17.66
CA ASP A 14 -10.32 24.16 18.32
C ASP A 14 -9.62 22.94 17.67
N PRO A 15 -8.64 22.31 18.34
CA PRO A 15 -7.96 21.12 17.84
C PRO A 15 -8.89 19.93 17.54
N ALA A 16 -10.03 19.81 18.23
CA ALA A 16 -10.99 18.74 17.96
C ALA A 16 -11.63 18.89 16.58
N SER A 17 -11.96 20.12 16.19
CA SER A 17 -12.53 20.44 14.88
C SER A 17 -11.61 20.09 13.70
N GLY A 18 -10.29 20.16 13.89
CA GLY A 18 -9.30 19.79 12.87
C GLY A 18 -9.24 18.29 12.58
N PHE A 19 -9.40 17.45 13.62
CA PHE A 19 -9.43 16.00 13.46
C PHE A 19 -10.71 15.51 12.79
N ASP A 20 -11.86 16.10 13.13
CA ASP A 20 -13.14 15.77 12.50
C ASP A 20 -13.11 16.08 11.00
N LEU A 21 -12.58 17.25 10.62
CA LEU A 21 -12.43 17.62 9.20
C LEU A 21 -11.50 16.65 8.44
N LEU A 22 -10.37 16.26 9.05
CA LEU A 22 -9.46 15.29 8.45
C LEU A 22 -10.15 13.93 8.29
N PHE A 23 -10.90 13.48 9.30
CA PHE A 23 -11.64 12.23 9.26
C PHE A 23 -12.69 12.25 8.13
N ASP A 24 -13.45 13.33 8.00
CA ASP A 24 -14.46 13.50 6.95
C ASP A 24 -13.83 13.49 5.55
N LEU A 25 -12.70 14.19 5.38
CA LEU A 25 -11.95 14.19 4.13
C LEU A 25 -11.45 12.78 3.78
N CYS A 26 -10.81 12.09 4.73
CA CYS A 26 -10.33 10.72 4.53
C CYS A 26 -11.48 9.77 4.19
N THR A 27 -12.64 9.94 4.82
CA THR A 27 -13.85 9.16 4.54
C THR A 27 -14.36 9.40 3.12
N HIS A 28 -14.39 10.65 2.65
CA HIS A 28 -14.77 10.96 1.27
C HIS A 28 -13.80 10.35 0.25
N ILE A 29 -12.50 10.42 0.51
CA ILE A 29 -11.47 9.78 -0.32
C ILE A 29 -11.68 8.26 -0.35
N ALA A 30 -11.88 7.63 0.81
CA ALA A 30 -12.10 6.19 0.93
C ALA A 30 -13.34 5.71 0.15
N GLN A 31 -14.38 6.52 0.11
CA GLN A 31 -15.62 6.26 -0.61
C GLN A 31 -15.54 6.61 -2.11
N GLY A 32 -14.40 7.13 -2.59
CA GLY A 32 -14.24 7.61 -3.96
C GLY A 32 -15.07 8.86 -4.28
N ARG A 33 -15.57 9.58 -3.27
CA ARG A 33 -16.39 10.80 -3.41
C ARG A 33 -15.51 12.04 -3.57
N VAL A 34 -14.65 12.03 -4.57
CA VAL A 34 -13.74 13.13 -4.88
C VAL A 34 -13.99 13.62 -6.31
N SER A 35 -13.77 14.91 -6.57
CA SER A 35 -13.84 15.44 -7.92
C SER A 35 -12.75 14.82 -8.82
N PRO A 36 -12.92 14.78 -10.15
CA PRO A 36 -11.88 14.29 -11.05
C PRO A 36 -10.53 15.01 -10.91
N SER A 37 -10.56 16.32 -10.65
CA SER A 37 -9.34 17.11 -10.39
C SER A 37 -8.63 16.67 -9.11
N MET A 38 -9.40 16.40 -8.04
CA MET A 38 -8.84 15.90 -6.79
C MET A 38 -8.31 14.48 -6.96
N ALA A 39 -9.01 13.60 -7.68
CA ALA A 39 -8.54 12.25 -7.98
C ALA A 39 -7.20 12.27 -8.72
N TYR A 40 -7.05 13.16 -9.71
CA TYR A 40 -5.78 13.37 -10.42
C TYR A 40 -4.66 13.80 -9.47
N LEU A 41 -4.93 14.76 -8.58
CA LEU A 41 -3.94 15.22 -7.60
C LEU A 41 -3.58 14.14 -6.59
N LEU A 42 -4.55 13.38 -6.07
CA LEU A 42 -4.32 12.27 -5.13
C LEU A 42 -3.52 11.13 -5.78
N GLY A 43 -3.69 10.92 -7.08
CA GLY A 43 -2.92 9.97 -7.87
C GLY A 43 -1.53 10.47 -8.29
N ALA A 44 -1.21 11.74 -8.02
CA ALA A 44 0.11 12.29 -8.32
C ALA A 44 1.18 11.67 -7.40
N SER A 45 2.42 11.70 -7.89
CA SER A 45 3.57 11.25 -7.11
C SER A 45 4.82 12.05 -7.44
N ARG A 46 5.71 12.15 -6.47
CA ARG A 46 7.07 12.64 -6.68
C ARG A 46 7.95 11.45 -7.04
N LEU A 47 8.57 11.51 -8.23
CA LEU A 47 9.50 10.48 -8.68
C LEU A 47 10.91 10.75 -8.14
N LEU A 48 11.52 9.71 -7.57
CA LEU A 48 12.89 9.72 -7.08
C LEU A 48 13.68 8.61 -7.79
N ALA A 49 14.83 8.95 -8.34
CA ALA A 49 15.77 7.99 -8.91
C ALA A 49 16.78 7.57 -7.84
N LEU A 50 16.68 6.33 -7.36
CA LEU A 50 17.67 5.76 -6.43
C LEU A 50 18.62 4.85 -7.20
N GLU A 51 19.91 4.90 -6.88
CA GLU A 51 20.89 4.00 -7.46
C GLU A 51 20.83 2.62 -6.79
N LYS A 52 20.84 1.55 -7.58
CA LYS A 52 21.07 0.20 -7.09
C LYS A 52 22.58 -0.02 -6.92
N PRO A 53 23.00 -0.92 -5.99
CA PRO A 53 24.39 -1.36 -5.92
C PRO A 53 24.93 -1.96 -7.23
N SER A 54 24.06 -2.48 -8.09
CA SER A 54 24.41 -3.01 -9.41
C SER A 54 24.69 -1.94 -10.47
N GLY A 55 24.46 -0.66 -10.17
CA GLY A 55 24.60 0.45 -11.12
C GLY A 55 23.32 0.85 -11.86
N ASP A 56 22.25 0.05 -11.79
CA ASP A 56 20.96 0.42 -12.39
C ASP A 56 20.17 1.41 -11.51
N VAL A 57 19.22 2.13 -12.10
CA VAL A 57 18.30 3.00 -11.36
C VAL A 57 17.08 2.22 -10.87
N ARG A 58 16.67 2.46 -9.62
CA ARG A 58 15.38 2.10 -9.04
C ARG A 58 14.51 3.36 -8.96
N PRO A 59 13.52 3.54 -9.86
CA PRO A 59 12.56 4.61 -9.71
C PRO A 59 11.64 4.33 -8.53
N ILE A 60 11.41 5.33 -7.68
CA ILE A 60 10.46 5.30 -6.57
C ILE A 60 9.43 6.41 -6.81
N ALA A 61 8.15 6.03 -6.84
CA ALA A 61 7.03 6.96 -6.85
C ALA A 61 6.55 7.21 -5.42
N VAL A 62 6.84 8.39 -4.87
CA VAL A 62 6.33 8.82 -3.57
C VAL A 62 4.97 9.46 -3.77
N GLY A 63 3.91 8.69 -3.55
CA GLY A 63 2.53 9.17 -3.68
C GLY A 63 2.11 10.19 -2.62
N GLU A 64 0.95 10.81 -2.84
CA GLU A 64 0.36 11.78 -1.92
C GLU A 64 0.00 11.17 -0.54
N VAL A 65 0.30 11.91 0.52
CA VAL A 65 0.21 11.42 1.90
C VAL A 65 -1.22 11.06 2.33
N LEU A 66 -2.22 11.84 1.89
CA LEU A 66 -3.62 11.58 2.21
C LEU A 66 -4.13 10.30 1.55
N TYR A 67 -3.73 10.06 0.30
CA TYR A 67 -4.06 8.83 -0.40
C TYR A 67 -3.39 7.62 0.26
N GLN A 68 -2.11 7.73 0.63
CA GLN A 68 -1.40 6.67 1.35
C GLN A 68 -2.01 6.38 2.72
N LEU A 69 -2.41 7.41 3.46
CA LEU A 69 -3.08 7.26 4.76
C LEU A 69 -4.38 6.46 4.60
N VAL A 70 -5.24 6.89 3.68
CA VAL A 70 -6.52 6.23 3.41
C VAL A 70 -6.33 4.79 2.94
N ALA A 71 -5.44 4.57 1.97
CA ALA A 71 -5.15 3.23 1.43
C ALA A 71 -4.61 2.28 2.51
N ARG A 72 -3.72 2.76 3.39
CA ARG A 72 -3.19 1.96 4.51
C ARG A 72 -4.28 1.65 5.53
N THR A 73 -5.11 2.62 5.90
CA THR A 73 -6.23 2.40 6.82
C THR A 73 -7.19 1.34 6.28
N LEU A 74 -7.58 1.44 5.01
CA LEU A 74 -8.40 0.42 4.36
C LEU A 74 -7.70 -0.95 4.35
N GLY A 75 -6.40 -0.97 4.04
CA GLY A 75 -5.58 -2.18 4.10
C GLY A 75 -5.61 -2.89 5.45
N PHE A 76 -5.59 -2.13 6.56
CA PHE A 76 -5.72 -2.68 7.90
C PHE A 76 -7.15 -3.11 8.24
N GLN A 77 -8.15 -2.31 7.88
CA GLN A 77 -9.55 -2.61 8.15
C GLN A 77 -10.02 -3.89 7.45
N PHE A 78 -9.54 -4.14 6.23
CA PHE A 78 -9.91 -5.29 5.42
C PHE A 78 -8.84 -6.39 5.42
N TRP A 79 -7.91 -6.38 6.37
CA TRP A 79 -6.81 -7.34 6.43
C TRP A 79 -7.30 -8.80 6.39
N GLU A 80 -8.29 -9.15 7.22
CA GLU A 80 -8.83 -10.51 7.28
C GLU A 80 -9.50 -10.91 5.97
N ALA A 81 -10.32 -10.03 5.38
CA ALA A 81 -10.95 -10.27 4.10
C ALA A 81 -9.93 -10.50 2.97
N PHE A 82 -8.82 -9.75 2.97
CA PHE A 82 -7.72 -9.99 2.03
C PHE A 82 -7.00 -11.30 2.31
N ALA A 83 -6.72 -11.63 3.58
CA ALA A 83 -6.08 -12.89 3.94
C ALA A 83 -6.92 -14.09 3.46
N ASP A 84 -8.23 -14.06 3.69
CA ASP A 84 -9.15 -15.12 3.29
C ASP A 84 -9.28 -15.24 1.77
N HIS A 85 -9.30 -14.11 1.06
CA HIS A 85 -9.43 -14.11 -0.40
C HIS A 85 -8.18 -14.61 -1.12
N PHE A 86 -7.00 -14.21 -0.63
CA PHE A 86 -5.73 -14.48 -1.29
C PHE A 86 -5.09 -15.82 -0.88
N SER A 87 -5.44 -16.32 0.30
CA SER A 87 -5.02 -17.64 0.76
C SER A 87 -5.72 -18.76 -0.02
N PRO A 88 -5.05 -19.89 -0.33
CA PRO A 88 -3.66 -20.23 -0.02
C PRO A 88 -2.68 -19.91 -1.18
N LEU A 89 -3.14 -19.24 -2.24
CA LEU A 89 -2.37 -19.13 -3.49
C LEU A 89 -1.39 -17.96 -3.50
N GLN A 90 -1.67 -16.89 -2.75
CA GLN A 90 -0.88 -15.66 -2.76
C GLN A 90 -0.34 -15.36 -1.35
N PHE A 91 0.97 -15.16 -1.23
CA PHE A 91 1.72 -14.97 0.01
C PHE A 91 2.26 -13.54 0.23
N GLY A 92 2.01 -12.62 -0.69
CA GLY A 92 2.50 -11.23 -0.68
C GLY A 92 1.56 -10.23 0.00
N VAL A 93 0.25 -10.52 0.03
CA VAL A 93 -0.78 -9.68 0.65
C VAL A 93 -1.37 -10.38 1.86
N ALA A 94 -1.55 -9.64 2.95
CA ALA A 94 -2.21 -10.07 4.19
C ALA A 94 -1.68 -11.40 4.81
N THR A 95 -0.50 -11.87 4.39
CA THR A 95 0.07 -13.15 4.81
C THR A 95 1.28 -12.92 5.70
N ARG A 96 1.14 -13.22 6.99
CA ARG A 96 2.22 -13.03 7.95
C ARG A 96 3.40 -13.94 7.61
N GLY A 97 4.54 -13.32 7.31
CA GLY A 97 5.76 -14.05 6.95
C GLY A 97 5.72 -14.72 5.58
N GLY A 98 4.81 -14.32 4.68
CA GLY A 98 4.53 -15.06 3.45
C GLY A 98 5.75 -15.34 2.55
N CYS A 99 6.73 -14.42 2.46
CA CYS A 99 7.99 -14.71 1.74
C CYS A 99 8.74 -15.93 2.29
N LYS A 100 8.73 -16.15 3.60
CA LYS A 100 9.36 -17.34 4.21
C LYS A 100 8.48 -18.56 3.99
N THR A 101 7.18 -18.41 4.17
CA THR A 101 6.20 -19.50 3.99
C THR A 101 6.29 -20.11 2.60
N ILE A 102 6.30 -19.30 1.53
CA ILE A 102 6.37 -19.82 0.16
C ILE A 102 7.70 -20.51 -0.14
N ILE A 103 8.83 -19.94 0.33
CA ILE A 103 10.15 -20.54 0.08
C ILE A 103 10.32 -21.87 0.82
N HIS A 104 9.92 -21.93 2.09
CA HIS A 104 9.99 -23.18 2.85
C HIS A 104 9.00 -24.22 2.33
N GLY A 105 7.76 -23.81 2.02
CA GLY A 105 6.76 -24.70 1.43
C GLY A 105 7.21 -25.29 0.10
N LEU A 106 7.77 -24.46 -0.79
CA LEU A 106 8.29 -24.93 -2.08
C LEU A 106 9.42 -25.95 -1.91
N ARG A 107 10.38 -25.67 -1.02
CA ARG A 107 11.49 -26.61 -0.74
C ARG A 107 10.98 -27.96 -0.23
N THR A 108 10.11 -27.94 0.77
CA THR A 108 9.51 -29.17 1.31
C THR A 108 8.73 -29.94 0.25
N THR A 109 8.00 -29.26 -0.62
CA THR A 109 7.27 -29.91 -1.73
C THR A 109 8.22 -30.58 -2.71
N LEU A 110 9.33 -29.94 -3.07
CA LEU A 110 10.34 -30.54 -3.98
C LEU A 110 11.07 -31.72 -3.33
N ASP A 111 11.31 -31.66 -2.01
CA ASP A 111 11.89 -32.79 -1.27
C ASP A 111 10.95 -34.02 -1.29
N LEU A 112 9.64 -33.79 -1.24
CA LEU A 112 8.60 -34.84 -1.31
C LEU A 112 8.34 -35.34 -2.73
N HIS A 113 8.63 -34.52 -3.74
CA HIS A 113 8.39 -34.81 -5.15
C HIS A 113 9.65 -34.52 -6.00
N PRO A 114 10.66 -35.41 -5.97
CA PRO A 114 11.94 -35.19 -6.65
C PRO A 114 11.85 -35.11 -8.19
N ASP A 115 10.75 -35.56 -8.77
CA ASP A 115 10.44 -35.50 -10.20
C ASP A 115 9.80 -34.17 -10.62
N TRP A 116 9.44 -33.31 -9.68
CA TRP A 116 8.86 -32.00 -9.96
C TRP A 116 9.94 -30.96 -10.26
N VAL A 117 9.58 -29.97 -11.08
CA VAL A 117 10.45 -28.84 -11.43
C VAL A 117 9.76 -27.51 -11.13
N VAL A 118 10.55 -26.48 -10.84
CA VAL A 118 10.05 -25.13 -10.58
C VAL A 118 10.09 -24.31 -11.87
N LEU A 119 8.94 -23.76 -12.25
CA LEU A 119 8.87 -22.72 -13.28
C LEU A 119 8.85 -21.35 -12.61
N GLN A 120 9.90 -20.56 -12.84
CA GLN A 120 9.94 -19.15 -12.43
C GLN A 120 9.56 -18.27 -13.61
N VAL A 121 8.54 -17.43 -13.43
CA VAL A 121 8.04 -16.47 -14.42
C VAL A 121 8.14 -15.07 -13.83
N ASP A 122 8.51 -14.10 -14.65
CA ASP A 122 8.56 -12.68 -14.30
C ASP A 122 7.59 -11.90 -15.22
N ILE A 123 7.05 -10.78 -14.74
CA ILE A 123 6.08 -9.93 -15.46
C ILE A 123 6.73 -8.60 -15.81
#